data_AF-A0A518WEU2-F1
#
_entry.id   AF-A0A518WEU2-F1
#
_cell.length_a   1.000
_cell.length_b   1.000
_cell.length_c   1.000
_cell.angle_alpha   90.00
_cell.angle_beta   90.00
_cell.angle_gamma   90.00
#
_symmetry.space_group_name_H-M   'P 1'
#
loop_
_entity.id
_entity.type
_entity.pdbx_description
1 polymer ?
#
loop_
_entity_poly.entity_id
_entity_poly.type
_entity_poly.pdbx_seq_one_letter_code
_entity_poly.pdbx_strand_id
1 'polypeptide(L)'
;MSSVEEITRKLRALTAGVERAQSLTAAADSQAQQIAVRAAGAGFAAVAGGVARIRMALSTIRGGLGSLAAAVGEANTAAASVPQQSTPQETMAGLAPVGQRMVSAREATTATISHVDDARQLVSTVLHGGQSGPALDSIRQVLALLVQRCGTAQRAVEAATAQARQLGVSGN
;
A
#
# COMPACT_ATOMS: atom_id res chain seq x y z
N MET A 1 15.87 -2.05 22.68
CA MET A 1 14.67 -1.97 21.83
C MET A 1 14.12 -3.36 21.65
N SER A 2 12.83 -3.56 21.91
CA SER A 2 12.16 -4.86 21.71
C SER A 2 11.84 -5.09 20.24
N SER A 3 11.86 -6.35 19.79
CA SER A 3 11.51 -6.75 18.42
C SER A 3 10.08 -6.31 18.04
N VAL A 4 9.16 -6.27 19.01
CA VAL A 4 7.78 -5.79 18.83
C VAL A 4 7.73 -4.27 18.57
N GLU A 5 8.60 -3.49 19.22
CA GLU A 5 8.69 -2.04 19.00
C GLU A 5 9.23 -1.73 17.59
N GLU A 6 10.21 -2.52 17.11
CA GLU A 6 10.72 -2.39 15.75
C GLU A 6 9.64 -2.70 14.71
N ILE A 7 8.89 -3.79 14.89
CA ILE A 7 7.76 -4.17 14.04
C ILE A 7 6.72 -3.04 14.01
N THR A 8 6.33 -2.52 15.17
CA THR A 8 5.36 -1.42 15.29
C THR A 8 5.83 -0.16 14.55
N ARG A 9 7.13 0.18 14.65
CA ARG A 9 7.69 1.32 13.91
C ARG A 9 7.60 1.11 12.40
N LYS A 10 7.92 -0.08 11.91
CA LYS A 10 7.82 -0.42 10.47
C LYS A 10 6.38 -0.36 9.99
N LEU A 11 5.42 -0.83 10.78
CA LEU A 11 4.00 -0.74 10.46
C LEU A 11 3.51 0.71 10.40
N ARG A 12 3.93 1.60 11.32
CA ARG A 12 3.63 3.05 11.20
C ARG A 12 4.20 3.67 9.93
N ALA A 13 5.42 3.29 9.54
CA ALA A 13 6.03 3.75 8.29
C ALA A 13 5.27 3.23 7.05
N LEU A 14 4.66 2.05 7.13
CA LEU A 14 3.74 1.56 6.11
C LEU A 14 2.46 2.40 6.07
N THR A 15 1.81 2.65 7.21
CA THR A 15 0.61 3.50 7.29
C THR A 15 0.82 4.86 6.62
N ALA A 16 1.89 5.58 6.97
CA ALA A 16 2.20 6.88 6.37
C ALA A 16 2.45 6.81 4.85
N GLY A 17 3.03 5.70 4.37
CA GLY A 17 3.21 5.48 2.94
C GLY A 17 1.89 5.23 2.20
N VAL A 18 0.97 4.49 2.81
CA VAL A 18 -0.38 4.23 2.26
C VAL A 18 -1.18 5.53 2.19
N GLU A 19 -1.18 6.33 3.25
CA GLU A 19 -1.85 7.64 3.29
C GLU A 19 -1.30 8.57 2.20
N ARG A 20 0.02 8.59 2.01
CA ARG A 20 0.66 9.35 0.93
C ARG A 20 0.18 8.89 -0.45
N ALA A 21 0.13 7.58 -0.70
CA ALA A 21 -0.35 7.04 -1.98
C ALA A 21 -1.83 7.37 -2.23
N GLN A 22 -2.67 7.32 -1.19
CA GLN A 22 -4.08 7.71 -1.26
C GLN A 22 -4.25 9.19 -1.59
N SER A 23 -3.48 10.07 -0.93
CA SER A 23 -3.48 11.51 -1.19
C SER A 23 -3.08 11.83 -2.64
N LEU A 24 -2.00 11.21 -3.14
CA LEU A 24 -1.58 11.35 -4.54
C LEU A 24 -2.64 10.87 -5.53
N THR A 25 -3.31 9.75 -5.23
CA THR A 25 -4.39 9.20 -6.06
C THR A 25 -5.62 10.11 -6.07
N ALA A 26 -5.96 10.73 -4.93
CA ALA A 26 -7.04 11.71 -4.83
C ALA A 26 -6.71 12.99 -5.63
N ALA A 27 -5.47 13.47 -5.55
CA ALA A 27 -5.02 14.62 -6.34
C ALA A 27 -5.07 14.33 -7.85
N ALA A 28 -4.63 13.14 -8.28
CA ALA A 28 -4.70 12.72 -9.68
C ALA A 28 -6.15 12.67 -10.20
N ASP A 29 -7.09 12.16 -9.40
CA ASP A 29 -8.51 12.10 -9.78
C ASP A 29 -9.15 13.49 -9.86
N SER A 30 -8.82 14.38 -8.92
CA SER A 30 -9.26 15.79 -8.97
C SER A 30 -8.75 16.50 -10.23
N GLN A 31 -7.47 16.30 -10.58
CA GLN A 31 -6.90 16.85 -11.80
C GLN A 31 -7.58 16.27 -13.06
N ALA A 32 -7.80 14.96 -13.11
CA ALA A 32 -8.52 14.31 -14.19
C ALA A 32 -9.94 14.90 -14.33
N GLN A 33 -10.66 15.10 -13.24
CA GLN A 33 -11.98 15.71 -13.26
C GLN A 33 -11.96 17.15 -13.84
N GLN A 34 -10.98 17.96 -13.46
CA GLN A 34 -10.85 19.32 -14.02
C GLN A 34 -10.60 19.29 -15.53
N ILE A 35 -9.77 18.35 -16.01
CA ILE A 35 -9.52 18.17 -17.44
C ILE A 35 -10.80 17.73 -18.15
N ALA A 36 -11.55 16.78 -17.59
CA ALA A 36 -12.81 16.30 -18.17
C ALA A 36 -13.83 17.44 -18.35
N VAL A 37 -14.00 18.28 -17.32
CA VAL A 37 -14.94 19.42 -17.35
C VAL A 37 -14.52 20.44 -18.40
N ARG A 38 -13.22 20.79 -18.47
CA ARG A 38 -12.71 21.73 -19.48
C ARG A 38 -12.84 21.18 -20.90
N ALA A 39 -12.52 19.90 -21.10
CA ALA A 39 -12.65 19.24 -22.41
C ALA A 39 -14.11 19.19 -22.86
N ALA A 40 -15.04 18.85 -21.98
CA ALA A 40 -16.47 18.85 -22.28
C ALA A 40 -16.98 20.27 -22.61
N GLY A 41 -16.60 21.28 -21.83
CA GLY A 41 -16.98 22.67 -22.07
C GLY A 41 -16.42 23.26 -23.38
N ALA A 42 -15.28 22.73 -23.85
CA ALA A 42 -14.67 23.10 -25.12
C ALA A 42 -15.13 22.23 -26.32
N GLY A 43 -16.04 21.28 -26.12
CA GLY A 43 -16.54 20.40 -27.18
C GLY A 43 -15.64 19.20 -27.54
N PHE A 44 -14.57 18.95 -26.77
CA PHE A 44 -13.66 17.80 -26.97
C PHE A 44 -14.22 16.52 -26.32
N ALA A 45 -15.34 16.01 -26.84
CA ALA A 45 -16.04 14.85 -26.28
C ALA A 45 -15.15 13.59 -26.19
N ALA A 46 -14.28 13.34 -27.16
CA ALA A 46 -13.36 12.20 -27.15
C ALA A 46 -12.36 12.27 -25.98
N VAL A 47 -11.84 13.46 -25.68
CA VAL A 47 -10.92 13.69 -24.54
C VAL A 47 -11.68 13.48 -23.23
N ALA A 48 -12.89 14.04 -23.09
CA ALA A 48 -13.72 13.84 -21.91
C ALA A 48 -14.02 12.35 -21.66
N GLY A 49 -14.35 11.59 -22.70
CA GLY A 49 -14.57 10.14 -22.63
C GLY A 49 -13.32 9.36 -22.25
N GLY A 50 -12.15 9.73 -22.78
CA GLY A 50 -10.87 9.14 -22.41
C GLY A 50 -10.50 9.42 -20.95
N VAL A 51 -10.74 10.64 -20.47
CA VAL A 51 -10.51 11.03 -19.07
C VAL A 51 -11.45 10.30 -18.12
N ALA A 52 -12.69 10.03 -18.50
CA ALA A 52 -13.58 9.18 -17.71
C ALA A 52 -13.00 7.77 -17.49
N ARG A 53 -12.36 7.18 -18.49
CA ARG A 53 -11.65 5.89 -18.34
C ARG A 53 -10.47 5.97 -17.39
N ILE A 54 -9.68 7.06 -17.46
CA ILE A 54 -8.58 7.31 -16.51
C ILE A 54 -9.12 7.39 -15.08
N ARG A 55 -10.24 8.08 -14.85
CA ARG A 55 -10.87 8.18 -13.53
C ARG A 55 -11.36 6.83 -13.00
N MET A 56 -11.88 5.96 -13.86
CA MET A 56 -12.22 4.58 -13.46
C MET A 56 -10.98 3.81 -13.01
N ALA A 57 -9.86 3.91 -13.75
CA ALA A 57 -8.60 3.28 -13.35
C ALA A 57 -8.08 3.82 -11.99
N LEU A 58 -8.17 5.14 -11.76
CA LEU A 58 -7.85 5.75 -10.47
C LEU A 58 -8.75 5.27 -9.33
N SER A 59 -10.03 4.98 -9.61
CA SER A 59 -10.94 4.36 -8.65
C SER A 59 -10.49 2.95 -8.27
N THR A 60 -10.07 2.13 -9.24
CA THR A 60 -9.51 0.79 -8.99
C THR A 60 -8.24 0.87 -8.15
N ILE A 61 -7.33 1.79 -8.46
CA ILE A 61 -6.11 2.04 -7.66
C ILE A 61 -6.48 2.41 -6.22
N ARG A 62 -7.47 3.29 -6.04
CA ARG A 62 -7.98 3.70 -4.71
C ARG A 62 -8.56 2.50 -3.94
N GLY A 63 -9.27 1.60 -4.61
CA GLY A 63 -9.76 0.35 -4.03
C GLY A 63 -8.61 -0.54 -3.51
N GLY A 64 -7.58 -0.76 -4.33
CA GLY A 64 -6.39 -1.52 -3.93
C GLY A 64 -5.64 -0.90 -2.75
N LEU A 65 -5.50 0.43 -2.74
CA LEU A 65 -4.96 1.18 -1.60
C LEU A 65 -5.81 1.06 -0.34
N GLY A 66 -7.14 0.94 -0.47
CA GLY A 66 -8.05 0.66 0.64
C GLY A 66 -7.83 -0.72 1.25
N SER A 67 -7.71 -1.76 0.42
CA SER A 67 -7.36 -3.12 0.88
C SER A 67 -6.00 -3.17 1.56
N LEU A 68 -5.02 -2.44 1.03
CA LEU A 68 -3.71 -2.29 1.66
C LEU A 68 -3.79 -1.59 3.03
N ALA A 69 -4.55 -0.50 3.13
CA ALA A 69 -4.75 0.21 4.38
C ALA A 69 -5.38 -0.69 5.45
N ALA A 70 -6.39 -1.49 5.08
CA ALA A 70 -7.02 -2.46 5.96
C ALA A 70 -6.01 -3.50 6.47
N ALA A 71 -5.23 -4.12 5.57
CA ALA A 71 -4.21 -5.10 5.95
C ALA A 71 -3.16 -4.53 6.91
N VAL A 72 -2.67 -3.31 6.66
CA VAL A 72 -1.70 -2.63 7.56
C VAL A 72 -2.34 -2.25 8.89
N GLY A 73 -3.60 -1.80 8.89
CA GLY A 73 -4.35 -1.49 10.11
C GLY A 73 -4.55 -2.72 10.99
N GLU A 74 -4.95 -3.84 10.39
CA GLU A 74 -5.12 -5.11 11.09
C GLU A 74 -3.79 -5.67 11.62
N ALA A 75 -2.68 -5.47 10.89
CA ALA A 75 -1.34 -5.80 11.37
C ALA A 75 -0.94 -4.95 12.59
N ASN A 76 -1.26 -3.65 12.59
CA ASN A 76 -1.01 -2.77 13.74
C ASN A 76 -1.80 -3.21 14.96
N THR A 77 -3.10 -3.52 14.80
CA THR A 77 -3.94 -4.03 15.90
C THR A 77 -3.38 -5.33 16.46
N ALA A 78 -2.97 -6.26 15.59
CA ALA A 78 -2.34 -7.51 16.02
C ALA A 78 -1.02 -7.27 16.78
N ALA A 79 -0.13 -6.41 16.27
CA ALA A 79 1.12 -6.08 16.94
C ALA A 79 0.90 -5.40 18.30
N ALA A 80 -0.11 -4.52 18.41
CA ALA A 80 -0.47 -3.84 19.66
C ALA A 80 -1.07 -4.79 20.70
N SER A 81 -1.62 -5.93 20.28
CA SER A 81 -2.19 -6.94 21.18
C SER A 81 -1.15 -7.81 21.87
N VAL A 82 0.14 -7.74 21.48
CA VAL A 82 1.24 -8.49 22.10
C VAL A 82 1.68 -7.79 23.40
N PRO A 83 1.49 -8.40 24.58
CA PRO A 83 1.97 -7.83 25.85
C PRO A 83 3.48 -7.53 25.86
N GLN A 84 3.89 -6.49 26.58
CA GLN A 84 5.32 -6.17 26.76
C GLN A 84 6.09 -7.25 27.54
N GLN A 85 5.39 -8.03 28.38
CA GLN A 85 5.93 -9.13 29.16
C GLN A 85 5.35 -10.48 28.70
N SER A 86 5.21 -10.67 27.38
CA SER A 86 4.75 -11.93 26.82
C SER A 86 5.74 -13.06 27.05
N THR A 87 5.20 -14.24 27.32
CA THR A 87 5.95 -15.48 27.15
C THR A 87 6.37 -15.63 25.67
N PRO A 88 7.41 -16.45 25.38
CA PRO A 88 7.80 -16.69 24.01
C PRO A 88 6.65 -17.27 23.15
N GLN A 89 5.81 -18.12 23.73
CA GLN A 89 4.63 -18.70 23.08
C GLN A 89 3.58 -17.64 22.72
N GLU A 90 3.27 -16.73 23.65
CA GLU A 90 2.33 -15.62 23.40
C GLU A 90 2.87 -14.65 22.34
N THR A 91 4.19 -14.39 22.34
CA THR A 91 4.83 -13.56 21.32
C THR A 91 4.69 -14.20 19.94
N MET A 92 4.97 -15.50 19.80
CA MET A 92 4.80 -16.20 18.54
C MET A 92 3.34 -16.19 18.06
N ALA A 93 2.40 -16.46 18.96
CA ALA A 93 0.97 -16.46 18.64
C ALA A 93 0.47 -15.08 18.21
N GLY A 94 0.90 -14.02 18.90
CA GLY A 94 0.50 -12.65 18.59
C GLY A 94 1.17 -12.07 17.33
N LEU A 95 2.38 -12.54 16.97
CA LEU A 95 3.10 -12.09 15.78
C LEU A 95 2.69 -12.84 14.50
N ALA A 96 2.18 -14.08 14.59
CA ALA A 96 1.68 -14.84 13.45
C ALA A 96 0.68 -14.05 12.56
N PRO A 97 -0.38 -13.41 13.09
CA PRO A 97 -1.29 -12.62 12.27
C PRO A 97 -0.61 -11.40 11.62
N VAL A 98 0.38 -10.78 12.28
CA VAL A 98 1.15 -9.66 11.70
C VAL A 98 1.88 -10.12 10.43
N GLY A 99 2.54 -11.27 10.49
CA GLY A 99 3.23 -11.87 9.33
C GLY A 99 2.28 -12.11 8.16
N GLN A 100 1.13 -12.75 8.42
CA GLN A 100 0.12 -13.01 7.39
C GLN A 100 -0.39 -11.72 6.74
N ARG A 101 -0.65 -10.68 7.54
CA ARG A 101 -1.12 -9.39 7.00
C ARG A 101 -0.07 -8.67 6.17
N MET A 102 1.22 -8.83 6.48
CA MET A 102 2.29 -8.27 5.64
C MET A 102 2.40 -8.94 4.27
N VAL A 103 2.11 -10.25 4.19
CA VAL A 103 2.01 -10.96 2.90
C VAL A 103 0.84 -10.41 2.09
N SER A 104 -0.36 -10.35 2.66
CA SER A 104 -1.53 -9.80 1.97
C SER A 104 -1.36 -8.33 1.58
N ALA A 105 -0.73 -7.52 2.43
CA ALA A 105 -0.39 -6.13 2.11
C ALA A 105 0.57 -6.04 0.91
N ARG A 106 1.59 -6.90 0.85
CA ARG A 106 2.53 -6.95 -0.27
C ARG A 106 1.84 -7.35 -1.58
N GLU A 107 0.97 -8.36 -1.54
CA GLU A 107 0.19 -8.81 -2.69
C GLU A 107 -0.74 -7.70 -3.20
N ALA A 108 -1.51 -7.06 -2.30
CA ALA A 108 -2.37 -5.93 -2.63
C ALA A 108 -1.59 -4.76 -3.24
N THR A 109 -0.40 -4.46 -2.69
CA THR A 109 0.48 -3.41 -3.22
C THR A 109 0.96 -3.75 -4.63
N THR A 110 1.36 -5.00 -4.87
CA THR A 110 1.84 -5.47 -6.18
C THR A 110 0.74 -5.46 -7.24
N ALA A 111 -0.48 -5.87 -6.88
CA ALA A 111 -1.65 -5.75 -7.75
C ALA A 111 -1.97 -4.28 -8.07
N THR A 112 -1.90 -3.41 -7.06
CA THR A 112 -2.13 -1.96 -7.23
C THR A 112 -1.09 -1.32 -8.16
N ILE A 113 0.18 -1.75 -8.10
CA ILE A 113 1.23 -1.31 -9.04
C ILE A 113 0.82 -1.63 -10.48
N SER A 114 0.29 -2.83 -10.73
CA SER A 114 -0.16 -3.24 -12.06
C SER A 114 -1.30 -2.34 -12.56
N HIS A 115 -2.27 -2.01 -11.70
CA HIS A 115 -3.34 -1.06 -12.04
C HIS A 115 -2.82 0.36 -12.33
N VAL A 116 -1.75 0.79 -11.67
CA VAL A 116 -1.09 2.07 -11.99
C VAL A 116 -0.45 2.00 -13.37
N ASP A 117 0.17 0.89 -13.75
CA ASP A 117 0.74 0.72 -15.10
C ASP A 117 -0.34 0.73 -16.17
N ASP A 118 -1.46 0.04 -15.93
CA ASP A 118 -2.63 0.09 -16.82
C ASP A 118 -3.15 1.52 -16.99
N ALA A 119 -3.26 2.27 -15.88
CA ALA A 119 -3.66 3.68 -15.91
C ALA A 119 -2.68 4.55 -16.70
N ARG A 120 -1.37 4.30 -16.60
CA ARG A 120 -0.35 5.03 -17.38
C ARG A 120 -0.48 4.76 -18.87
N GLN A 121 -0.72 3.51 -19.26
CA GLN A 121 -0.96 3.15 -20.66
C GLN A 121 -2.24 3.80 -21.19
N LEU A 122 -3.30 3.84 -20.39
CA LEU A 122 -4.53 4.56 -20.73
C LEU A 122 -4.28 6.06 -20.93
N VAL A 123 -3.49 6.71 -20.07
CA VAL A 123 -3.12 8.12 -20.24
C VAL A 123 -2.35 8.33 -21.54
N SER A 124 -1.36 7.49 -21.83
CA SER A 124 -0.54 7.60 -23.05
C SER A 124 -1.38 7.46 -24.32
N THR A 125 -2.33 6.52 -24.34
CA THR A 125 -3.24 6.28 -25.48
C THR A 125 -4.27 7.40 -25.65
N VAL A 126 -4.90 7.87 -24.57
CA VAL A 126 -5.91 8.95 -24.62
C VAL A 126 -5.28 10.29 -25.02
N LEU A 127 -4.06 10.57 -24.53
CA LEU A 127 -3.36 11.83 -24.78
C LEU A 127 -2.36 11.76 -25.95
N HIS A 128 -2.45 10.72 -26.80
CA HIS A 128 -1.63 10.56 -28.02
C HIS A 128 -0.13 10.79 -27.81
N GLY A 129 0.47 10.13 -26.81
CA GLY A 129 1.91 10.22 -26.56
C GLY A 129 2.34 11.33 -25.59
N GLY A 130 1.41 12.05 -24.97
CA GLY A 130 1.73 12.84 -23.78
C GLY A 130 2.33 11.97 -22.67
N GLN A 131 3.35 12.49 -21.96
CA GLN A 131 3.93 11.79 -20.81
C GLN A 131 2.82 11.35 -19.84
N SER A 132 2.90 10.11 -19.34
CA SER A 132 2.12 9.71 -18.17
C SER A 132 2.37 10.75 -17.08
N GLY A 133 1.31 11.44 -16.62
CA GLY A 133 1.50 12.59 -15.75
C GLY A 133 2.31 12.26 -14.49
N PRO A 134 3.10 13.21 -13.94
CA PRO A 134 4.00 12.99 -12.81
C PRO A 134 3.31 12.43 -11.56
N ALA A 135 1.99 12.56 -11.47
CA ALA A 135 1.17 11.97 -10.41
C ALA A 135 1.19 10.44 -10.43
N LEU A 136 0.98 9.79 -11.59
CA LEU A 136 0.98 8.32 -11.68
C LEU A 136 2.38 7.73 -11.41
N ASP A 137 3.43 8.41 -11.86
CA ASP A 137 4.81 8.04 -11.54
C ASP A 137 5.10 8.15 -10.04
N SER A 138 4.63 9.22 -9.39
CA SER A 138 4.77 9.39 -7.94
C SER A 138 4.02 8.30 -7.16
N ILE A 139 2.81 7.92 -7.60
CA ILE A 139 2.04 6.82 -6.98
C ILE A 139 2.81 5.50 -7.13
N ARG A 140 3.29 5.17 -8.34
CA ARG A 140 4.09 3.95 -8.60
C ARG A 140 5.32 3.89 -7.72
N GLN A 141 6.08 4.99 -7.60
CA GLN A 141 7.27 5.05 -6.76
C GLN A 141 6.95 4.80 -5.28
N VAL A 142 5.87 5.41 -4.76
CA VAL A 142 5.45 5.17 -3.37
C VAL A 142 5.04 3.71 -3.17
N LEU A 143 4.29 3.11 -4.10
CA LEU A 143 3.91 1.71 -4.04
C LEU A 143 5.12 0.76 -4.08
N ALA A 144 6.13 1.05 -4.92
CA ALA A 144 7.36 0.26 -4.95
C ALA A 144 8.10 0.28 -3.60
N LEU A 145 8.17 1.44 -2.95
CA LEU A 145 8.72 1.57 -1.60
C LEU A 145 7.88 0.80 -0.56
N LEU A 146 6.56 0.78 -0.71
CA LEU A 146 5.66 0.01 0.16
C LEU A 146 5.91 -1.50 0.03
N VAL A 147 6.10 -2.04 -1.17
CA VAL A 147 6.47 -3.46 -1.38
C VAL A 147 7.75 -3.79 -0.61
N GLN A 148 8.78 -2.95 -0.73
CA GLN A 148 10.03 -3.13 -0.01
C GLN A 148 9.81 -3.09 1.51
N ARG A 149 9.02 -2.13 2.00
CA ARG A 149 8.72 -1.98 3.43
C ARG A 149 7.95 -3.17 3.99
N CYS A 150 6.96 -3.70 3.27
CA CYS A 150 6.25 -4.93 3.64
C CYS A 150 7.23 -6.09 3.80
N GLY A 151 8.16 -6.28 2.85
CA GLY A 151 9.19 -7.31 2.94
C GLY A 151 10.18 -7.11 4.10
N THR A 152 10.49 -5.87 4.48
CA THR A 152 11.32 -5.61 5.68
C THR A 152 10.57 -5.81 7.00
N ALA A 153 9.26 -5.57 7.03
CA ALA A 153 8.41 -5.81 8.19
C ALA A 153 8.20 -7.32 8.39
N GLN A 154 7.95 -8.06 7.32
CA GLN A 154 7.83 -9.52 7.35
C GLN A 154 9.09 -10.18 7.89
N ARG A 155 10.28 -9.80 7.39
CA ARG A 155 11.56 -10.32 7.91
C ARG A 155 11.78 -10.01 9.40
N ALA A 156 11.32 -8.85 9.87
CA ALA A 156 11.40 -8.50 11.30
C ALA A 156 10.48 -9.39 12.15
N VAL A 157 9.27 -9.70 11.65
CA VAL A 157 8.34 -10.66 12.28
C VAL A 157 8.95 -12.05 12.33
N GLU A 158 9.56 -12.52 11.24
CA GLU A 158 10.22 -13.83 11.15
C GLU A 158 11.38 -13.92 12.15
N ALA A 159 12.23 -12.88 12.22
CA ALA A 159 13.34 -12.81 13.16
C ALA A 159 12.85 -12.81 14.62
N ALA A 160 11.83 -12.03 14.95
CA ALA A 160 11.23 -12.00 16.28
C ALA A 160 10.63 -13.36 16.67
N THR A 161 9.96 -14.02 15.73
CA THR A 161 9.38 -15.36 15.92
C THR A 161 10.48 -16.41 16.16
N ALA A 162 11.57 -16.37 15.39
CA ALA A 162 12.70 -17.27 15.56
C ALA A 162 13.40 -17.07 16.91
N GLN A 163 13.58 -15.82 17.34
CA GLN A 163 14.13 -15.49 18.64
C GLN A 163 13.25 -15.99 19.80
N ALA A 164 11.93 -15.77 19.72
CA ALA A 164 10.99 -16.29 20.70
C ALA A 164 11.06 -17.83 20.78
N ARG A 165 11.12 -18.51 19.62
CA ARG A 165 11.27 -19.97 19.59
C ARG A 165 12.54 -20.44 20.29
N GLN A 166 13.68 -19.79 20.05
CA GLN A 166 14.94 -20.13 20.72
C GLN A 166 14.85 -19.96 22.24
N LEU A 167 14.29 -18.85 22.72
CA LEU A 167 14.10 -18.60 24.15
C LEU A 167 13.15 -19.62 24.81
N GLY A 168 12.10 -20.04 24.10
CA GLY A 168 11.19 -21.08 24.58
C GLY A 168 11.80 -22.48 24.64
N VAL A 169 12.80 -22.78 23.80
CA VAL A 169 13.54 -24.06 23.85
C VAL A 169 14.58 -24.07 24.97
N SER A 170 15.23 -22.93 25.25
CA SER A 170 16.25 -22.82 26.31
C SER A 170 15.68 -22.68 27.72
N GLY A 171 14.37 -22.41 27.85
CA GLY A 171 13.67 -22.23 29.12
C GLY A 171 12.92 -23.47 29.63
N ASN A 172 13.07 -24.61 28.95
CA ASN A 172 12.55 -25.93 29.36
C ASN A 172 13.68 -26.80 29.92
#